data_AF-A0AAU4J9J6-F1
#
_entry.id   AF-A0AAU4J9J6-F1
#
_cell.length_a   1.000
_cell.length_b   1.000
_cell.length_c   1.000
_cell.angle_alpha   90.00
_cell.angle_beta   90.00
_cell.angle_gamma   90.00
#
_symmetry.space_group_name_H-M   'P 1'
#
loop_
_entity.id
_entity.type
_entity.pdbx_description
1 polymer ?
#
loop_
_entity_poly.entity_id
_entity_poly.type
_entity_poly.pdbx_seq_one_letter_code
_entity_poly.pdbx_strand_id
1 'polypeptide(L)'
;MTGTPAAGGPARPAPAERGRTVVADRAVRRIAERAAGEADLAGRHARVTRGTATVRGSRADVAVDVRLPYPAALGETGSGSAAGWRPGSPS
;
A
#
# COMPACT_ATOMS: atom_id res chain seq x y z
N MET A 1 9.11 -50.56 -14.27
CA MET A 1 7.69 -50.21 -14.50
C MET A 1 7.23 -49.38 -13.30
N THR A 2 7.47 -48.07 -13.31
CA THR A 2 6.98 -47.16 -12.25
C THR A 2 6.58 -45.85 -12.91
N GLY A 3 5.28 -45.63 -13.04
CA GLY A 3 4.72 -44.38 -13.52
C GLY A 3 4.85 -43.30 -12.44
N THR A 4 5.47 -42.18 -12.79
CA THR A 4 5.49 -40.96 -11.98
C THR A 4 4.05 -40.45 -11.84
N PRO A 5 3.52 -40.26 -10.61
CA PRO A 5 2.20 -39.65 -10.47
C PRO A 5 2.27 -38.21 -10.99
N ALA A 6 1.44 -37.90 -11.99
CA ALA A 6 1.30 -36.57 -12.53
C ALA A 6 0.88 -35.61 -11.40
N ALA A 7 1.75 -34.65 -11.09
CA ALA A 7 1.48 -33.61 -10.11
C ALA A 7 0.14 -32.94 -10.47
N GLY A 8 -0.81 -33.00 -9.54
CA GLY A 8 -2.14 -32.44 -9.72
C GLY A 8 -2.05 -30.98 -10.17
N GLY A 9 -2.83 -30.63 -11.21
CA GLY A 9 -2.91 -29.27 -11.71
C GLY A 9 -3.31 -28.27 -10.62
N PRO A 10 -3.11 -26.96 -10.84
CA PRO A 10 -3.35 -25.94 -9.83
C PRO A 10 -4.76 -26.09 -9.26
N ALA A 11 -4.84 -26.20 -7.94
CA ALA A 11 -6.11 -26.36 -7.24
C ALA A 11 -7.06 -25.23 -7.63
N ARG A 12 -8.27 -25.60 -8.03
CA ARG A 12 -9.29 -24.62 -8.43
C ARG A 12 -9.60 -23.72 -7.21
N PRO A 13 -9.65 -22.39 -7.36
CA PRO A 13 -9.88 -21.48 -6.25
C PRO A 13 -11.19 -21.79 -5.52
N ALA A 14 -11.15 -21.65 -4.20
CA ALA A 14 -12.31 -21.91 -3.35
C ALA A 14 -13.49 -21.01 -3.74
N PRO A 15 -14.76 -21.40 -3.51
CA PRO A 15 -15.92 -20.59 -3.87
C PRO A 15 -15.86 -19.13 -3.39
N ALA A 16 -15.32 -18.89 -2.20
CA ALA A 16 -15.16 -17.56 -1.63
C ALA A 16 -14.03 -16.73 -2.26
N GLU A 17 -13.12 -17.35 -3.01
CA GLU A 17 -11.99 -16.70 -3.69
C GLU A 17 -12.32 -16.36 -5.15
N ARG A 18 -13.35 -17.00 -5.73
CA ARG A 18 -13.78 -16.74 -7.11
C ARG A 18 -14.41 -15.35 -7.20
N GLY A 19 -13.90 -14.54 -8.12
CA GLY A 19 -14.32 -13.14 -8.28
C GLY A 19 -13.61 -12.17 -7.34
N ARG A 20 -12.67 -12.64 -6.50
CA ARG A 20 -11.87 -11.76 -5.66
C ARG A 20 -10.70 -11.17 -6.46
N THR A 21 -10.70 -9.85 -6.60
CA THR A 21 -9.54 -9.13 -7.16
C THR A 21 -8.54 -8.85 -6.04
N VAL A 22 -7.31 -9.34 -6.19
CA VAL A 22 -6.21 -9.03 -5.28
C VAL A 22 -5.40 -7.88 -5.85
N VAL A 23 -5.30 -6.79 -5.09
CA VAL A 23 -4.44 -5.66 -5.44
C VAL A 23 -3.07 -5.89 -4.79
N ALA A 24 -2.02 -5.82 -5.60
CA ALA A 24 -0.65 -5.97 -5.09
C ALA A 24 -0.25 -4.77 -4.23
N ASP A 25 0.52 -5.01 -3.15
CA ASP A 25 1.11 -3.97 -2.30
C ASP A 25 1.84 -2.91 -3.14
N ARG A 26 2.55 -3.34 -4.18
CA ARG A 26 3.25 -2.46 -5.13
C ARG A 26 2.31 -1.51 -5.86
N ALA A 27 1.12 -1.98 -6.26
CA ALA A 27 0.13 -1.15 -6.95
C ALA A 27 -0.43 -0.09 -6.01
N VAL A 28 -0.82 -0.49 -4.78
CA VAL A 28 -1.30 0.45 -3.76
C VAL A 28 -0.24 1.50 -3.44
N ARG A 29 1.01 1.07 -3.20
CA ARG A 29 2.14 2.00 -2.97
C ARG A 29 2.28 3.02 -4.09
N ARG A 30 2.24 2.57 -5.35
CA ARG A 30 2.39 3.46 -6.52
C ARG A 30 1.26 4.48 -6.62
N ILE A 31 0.04 4.06 -6.36
CA ILE A 31 -1.14 4.95 -6.34
C ILE A 31 -0.98 5.99 -5.23
N ALA A 32 -0.58 5.57 -4.03
CA ALA A 32 -0.39 6.47 -2.90
C ALA A 32 0.76 7.46 -3.11
N GLU A 33 1.92 7.00 -3.61
CA GLU A 33 3.04 7.87 -3.99
C GLU A 33 2.60 8.89 -5.04
N ARG A 34 1.81 8.47 -6.02
CA ARG A 34 1.30 9.38 -7.06
C ARG A 34 0.33 10.40 -6.47
N ALA A 35 -0.65 9.96 -5.70
CA ALA A 35 -1.63 10.83 -5.07
C ALA A 35 -0.97 11.85 -4.13
N ALA A 36 0.05 11.43 -3.37
CA ALA A 36 0.82 12.32 -2.51
C ALA A 36 1.63 13.37 -3.31
N GLY A 37 2.15 13.01 -4.50
CA GLY A 37 2.82 13.96 -5.37
C GLY A 37 1.88 14.94 -6.08
N GLU A 38 0.65 14.51 -6.37
CA GLU A 38 -0.39 15.34 -6.98
C GLU A 38 -1.06 16.27 -5.96
N ALA A 39 -0.89 16.01 -4.65
CA ALA A 39 -1.42 16.86 -3.60
C ALA A 39 -0.87 18.30 -3.73
N ASP A 40 -1.79 19.24 -3.91
CA ASP A 40 -1.48 20.67 -3.88
C ASP A 40 -1.46 21.16 -2.43
N LEU A 41 -0.30 21.66 -2.02
CA LEU A 41 -0.06 22.22 -0.70
C LEU A 41 0.15 23.72 -0.83
N ALA A 42 -0.97 24.44 -0.90
CA ALA A 42 -1.02 25.89 -1.04
C ALA A 42 -0.26 26.41 -2.28
N GLY A 43 -0.59 25.85 -3.45
CA GLY A 43 -0.01 26.24 -4.74
C GLY A 43 1.36 25.60 -5.02
N ARG A 44 1.69 24.51 -4.33
CA ARG A 44 2.95 23.78 -4.50
C ARG A 44 2.74 22.28 -4.36
N HIS A 45 3.35 21.51 -5.26
CA HIS A 45 3.33 20.06 -5.20
C HIS A 45 4.33 19.52 -4.18
N ALA A 46 3.89 18.52 -3.40
CA ALA A 46 4.78 17.76 -2.54
C ALA A 46 5.71 16.86 -3.38
N ARG A 47 6.97 16.74 -2.94
CA ARG A 47 7.91 15.80 -3.56
C ARG A 47 7.96 14.52 -2.74
N VAL A 48 7.45 13.42 -3.30
CA VAL A 48 7.55 12.11 -2.65
C VAL A 48 8.99 11.61 -2.64
N THR A 49 9.43 11.12 -1.48
CA THR A 49 10.77 10.56 -1.29
C THR A 49 10.71 9.04 -1.12
N ARG A 50 9.70 8.52 -0.43
CA ARG A 50 9.52 7.09 -0.19
C ARG A 50 8.04 6.76 0.07
N GLY A 51 7.62 5.56 -0.32
CA GLY A 51 6.33 4.98 0.06
C GLY A 51 6.46 3.53 0.52
N THR A 52 5.60 3.13 1.45
CA THR A 52 5.41 1.74 1.87
C THR A 52 3.92 1.42 1.92
N ALA A 53 3.53 0.21 1.51
CA ALA A 53 2.15 -0.24 1.58
C ALA A 53 2.10 -1.73 1.98
N THR A 54 1.06 -2.10 2.72
CA THR A 54 0.77 -3.49 3.08
C THR A 54 -0.75 -3.72 3.00
N VAL A 55 -1.18 -4.62 2.13
CA VAL A 55 -2.60 -4.94 1.95
C VAL A 55 -3.00 -6.08 2.88
N ARG A 56 -4.04 -5.86 3.69
CA ARG A 56 -4.64 -6.81 4.63
C ARG A 56 -6.08 -7.07 4.22
N GLY A 57 -6.26 -8.05 3.33
CA GLY A 57 -7.59 -8.45 2.87
C GLY A 57 -8.28 -7.37 2.03
N SER A 58 -9.18 -6.60 2.65
CA SER A 58 -9.90 -5.47 2.03
C SER A 58 -9.38 -4.10 2.47
N ARG A 59 -8.39 -4.05 3.37
CA ARG A 59 -7.77 -2.82 3.88
C ARG A 59 -6.32 -2.73 3.44
N ALA A 60 -5.76 -1.52 3.44
CA ALA A 60 -4.36 -1.29 3.17
C ALA A 60 -3.79 -0.26 4.16
N ASP A 61 -2.66 -0.59 4.76
CA ASP A 61 -1.86 0.32 5.56
C ASP A 61 -0.80 0.95 4.66
N VAL A 62 -0.72 2.28 4.64
CA VAL A 62 0.15 3.03 3.73
C VAL A 62 0.84 4.16 4.47
N ALA A 63 2.15 4.31 4.24
CA ALA A 63 2.94 5.44 4.72
C ALA A 63 3.71 6.05 3.55
N VAL A 64 3.77 7.38 3.48
CA VAL A 64 4.44 8.14 2.42
C VAL A 64 5.25 9.27 3.02
N ASP A 65 6.55 9.30 2.72
CA ASP A 65 7.47 10.34 3.14
C ASP A 65 7.52 11.42 2.05
N VAL A 66 7.12 12.64 2.40
CA VAL A 66 7.10 13.79 1.48
C VAL A 66 8.05 14.89 1.92
N ARG A 67 8.76 15.46 0.95
CA ARG A 67 9.53 16.69 1.13
C ARG A 67 8.67 17.87 0.70
N LEU A 68 8.47 18.79 1.64
CA LEU A 68 7.65 19.97 1.44
C LEU A 68 8.51 21.20 1.11
N PRO A 69 8.08 22.03 0.15
CA PRO A 69 8.69 23.33 -0.05
C PRO A 69 8.33 24.25 1.11
N TYR A 70 9.33 24.93 1.66
CA TYR A 70 9.12 25.93 2.71
C TYR A 70 8.54 27.23 2.11
N PRO A 71 7.59 27.90 2.77
CA PRO A 71 6.78 27.41 3.89
C PRO A 71 5.56 26.62 3.38
N ALA A 72 5.39 25.38 3.83
CA ALA A 72 4.20 24.59 3.51
C ALA A 72 3.15 24.85 4.59
N ALA A 73 2.12 25.62 4.25
CA ALA A 73 0.90 25.64 5.05
C ALA A 73 0.25 24.27 4.93
N LEU A 74 0.59 23.38 5.87
CA LEU A 74 -0.09 22.10 6.04
C LEU A 74 -1.50 22.40 6.53
N GLY A 75 -2.45 22.45 5.60
CA GLY A 75 -3.87 22.42 5.95
C GLY A 75 -4.14 21.18 6.80
N GLU A 76 -4.88 21.37 7.89
CA GLU A 76 -5.23 20.35 8.86
C GLU A 76 -6.07 19.24 8.20
N THR A 77 -5.41 18.27 7.57
CA THR A 77 -6.06 17.08 7.01
C THR A 77 -5.26 15.84 7.36
N GLY A 78 -5.52 15.36 8.57
CA GLY A 78 -4.91 14.15 9.08
C GLY A 78 -5.41 13.78 10.46
N SER A 79 -6.73 13.67 10.67
CA SER A 79 -7.26 12.85 11.76
C SER A 79 -7.02 11.35 11.47
N GLY A 80 -5.77 10.99 11.17
CA GLY A 80 -5.28 9.63 11.31
C GLY A 80 -4.80 9.51 12.74
N SER A 81 -5.65 8.95 13.61
CA SER A 81 -5.30 8.65 15.00
C SER A 81 -3.92 8.00 15.07
N ALA A 82 -2.94 8.72 15.62
CA ALA A 82 -1.60 8.23 15.92
C ALA A 82 -1.58 7.36 17.21
N ALA A 83 -2.72 6.83 17.63
CA ALA A 83 -2.80 5.86 18.72
C ALA A 83 -2.55 4.45 18.16
N GLY A 84 -1.29 4.11 17.86
CA GLY A 84 -0.93 2.70 17.63
C GLY A 84 0.24 2.40 16.70
N TRP A 85 0.90 3.38 16.08
CA TRP A 85 2.06 3.07 15.24
C TRP A 85 3.31 2.79 16.09
N ARG A 86 3.57 1.51 16.37
CA ARG A 86 4.86 1.01 16.84
C ARG A 86 5.61 0.37 15.67
N PRO A 87 6.71 0.98 15.17
CA PRO A 87 7.57 0.28 14.20
C PRO A 87 8.20 -0.92 14.91
N GLY A 88 7.90 -2.12 14.40
CA GLY A 88 8.42 -3.38 14.92
C GLY A 88 9.93 -3.46 14.74
N SER A 89 10.63 -3.74 15.84
CA SER A 89 12.04 -4.08 15.90
C SER A 89 12.35 -5.29 14.99
N PRO A 90 13.44 -5.26 14.21
CA PRO A 90 13.91 -6.46 13.52
C PRO A 90 14.39 -7.48 14.56
N SER A 91 14.07 -8.76 14.33
CA SER A 91 14.59 -9.92 15.07
C SER A 91 16.08 -10.11 14.82
#